data_AF-A0A1A2XAF2-F1
#
_entry.id   AF-A0A1A2XAF2-F1
#
_cell.length_a   1.000
_cell.length_b   1.000
_cell.length_c   1.000
_cell.angle_alpha   90.00
_cell.angle_beta   90.00
_cell.angle_gamma   90.00
#
_symmetry.space_group_name_H-M   'P 1'
#
loop_
_entity.id
_entity.type
_entity.pdbx_description
1 polymer ?
#
loop_
_entity_poly.entity_id
_entity_poly.type
_entity_poly.pdbx_seq_one_letter_code
_entity_poly.pdbx_strand_id
1 'polypeptide(L)'
;MRTPKSDPVDHHRTSRQHAGESLTHAANAPGLASAAVAVVALVIGLYALATGHLLVGSMVVLLAAVSGAAGVAWLLQTHRKVRAAEVRWQAMHSDEPAPPPSS
;
A
#
# COMPACT_ATOMS: atom_id res chain seq x y z
N MET A 1 -17.71 -25.97 5.91
CA MET A 1 -16.84 -25.32 4.91
C MET A 1 -15.94 -24.35 5.65
N ARG A 2 -14.63 -24.60 5.69
CA ARG A 2 -13.65 -23.73 6.34
C ARG A 2 -13.16 -22.75 5.26
N THR A 3 -13.62 -21.51 5.32
CA THR A 3 -13.01 -20.43 4.55
C THR A 3 -11.54 -20.31 5.01
N PRO A 4 -10.54 -20.39 4.11
CA PRO A 4 -9.18 -20.09 4.49
C PRO A 4 -9.14 -18.61 4.91
N LYS A 5 -8.69 -18.32 6.12
CA LYS A 5 -8.57 -16.96 6.70
C LYS A 5 -7.49 -16.09 5.99
N SER A 6 -7.14 -16.44 4.77
CA SER A 6 -6.06 -15.88 3.96
C SER A 6 -6.53 -15.35 2.62
N ASP A 7 -7.85 -15.27 2.40
CA ASP A 7 -8.39 -14.61 1.23
C ASP A 7 -8.50 -13.10 1.52
N PRO A 8 -7.72 -12.25 0.84
CA PRO A 8 -7.78 -10.81 1.03
C PRO A 8 -9.04 -10.19 0.40
N VAL A 9 -9.78 -10.93 -0.44
CA VAL A 9 -10.92 -10.42 -1.17
C VAL A 9 -12.22 -10.93 -0.55
N ASP A 10 -13.09 -10.02 -0.13
CA ASP A 10 -14.44 -10.38 0.32
C ASP A 10 -15.36 -10.52 -0.91
N HIS A 11 -15.68 -11.77 -1.25
CA HIS A 11 -16.53 -12.11 -2.39
C HIS A 11 -18.03 -12.06 -2.06
N HIS A 12 -18.42 -11.74 -0.82
CA HIS A 12 -19.79 -12.04 -0.38
C HIS A 12 -20.78 -10.87 -0.39
N ARG A 13 -20.35 -9.61 -0.57
CA ARG A 13 -21.22 -8.45 -0.79
C ARG A 13 -20.40 -7.16 -0.91
N THR A 14 -20.40 -6.49 -2.07
CA THR A 14 -20.47 -5.03 -2.27
C THR A 14 -19.97 -4.65 -3.66
N SER A 15 -20.66 -3.74 -4.34
CA SER A 15 -20.30 -3.20 -5.67
C SER A 15 -19.16 -2.16 -5.65
N ARG A 16 -18.47 -2.01 -4.52
CA ARG A 16 -17.31 -1.10 -4.35
C ARG A 16 -16.20 -1.76 -3.53
N GLN A 17 -15.69 -2.89 -4.02
CA GLN A 17 -14.66 -3.69 -3.34
C GLN A 17 -13.34 -2.95 -3.03
N HIS A 18 -13.07 -1.78 -3.63
CA HIS A 18 -11.77 -1.08 -3.50
C HIS A 18 -11.86 0.34 -2.88
N ALA A 19 -13.05 0.79 -2.45
CA ALA A 19 -13.20 2.13 -1.88
C ALA A 19 -12.72 2.17 -0.41
N GLY A 20 -11.66 2.95 -0.11
CA GLY A 20 -11.11 3.09 1.24
C GLY A 20 -10.13 1.99 1.68
N GLU A 21 -9.79 1.09 0.76
CA GLU A 21 -8.91 -0.07 0.98
C GLU A 21 -7.49 0.34 1.41
N SER A 22 -6.96 1.44 0.87
CA SER A 22 -5.61 1.93 1.17
C SER A 22 -5.41 2.36 2.63
N LEU A 23 -6.48 2.83 3.30
CA LEU A 23 -6.45 3.33 4.67
C LEU A 23 -6.84 2.26 5.70
N THR A 24 -7.75 1.34 5.33
CA THR A 24 -8.33 0.37 6.28
C THR A 24 -7.69 -1.02 6.18
N HIS A 25 -7.04 -1.38 5.06
CA HIS A 25 -6.35 -2.66 4.99
C HIS A 25 -5.06 -2.66 5.81
N ALA A 26 -5.03 -3.53 6.83
CA ALA A 26 -3.88 -3.73 7.71
C ALA A 26 -2.59 -4.07 6.94
N ALA A 27 -2.69 -4.68 5.75
CA ALA A 27 -1.55 -4.98 4.89
C ALA A 27 -0.89 -3.72 4.28
N ASN A 28 -1.62 -2.62 4.14
CA ASN A 28 -1.13 -1.35 3.60
C ASN A 28 -0.55 -0.43 4.70
N ALA A 29 -0.92 -0.69 5.97
CA ALA A 29 -0.54 0.14 7.11
C ALA A 29 0.97 0.40 7.24
N PRO A 30 1.89 -0.57 7.00
CA PRO A 30 3.34 -0.31 7.10
C PRO A 30 3.83 0.67 6.03
N GLY A 31 3.37 0.50 4.79
CA GLY A 31 3.71 1.38 3.68
C GLY A 31 3.22 2.81 3.92
N LEU A 32 2.00 2.96 4.41
CA LEU A 32 1.41 4.26 4.71
C LEU A 32 2.10 4.95 5.90
N ALA A 33 2.42 4.21 6.96
CA ALA A 33 3.16 4.75 8.11
C ALA A 33 4.55 5.26 7.71
N SER A 34 5.27 4.49 6.90
CA SER A 34 6.59 4.91 6.40
C SER A 34 6.53 6.14 5.49
N ALA A 35 5.47 6.28 4.67
CA ALA A 35 5.23 7.48 3.87
C ALA A 35 4.96 8.70 4.75
N ALA A 36 4.16 8.58 5.81
CA ALA A 36 3.91 9.67 6.76
C ALA A 36 5.21 10.13 7.44
N VAL A 37 6.04 9.18 7.89
CA VAL A 37 7.37 9.47 8.47
C VAL A 37 8.27 10.19 7.45
N ALA A 38 8.29 9.72 6.20
CA ALA A 38 9.07 10.35 5.14
C ALA A 38 8.67 11.81 4.89
N VAL A 39 7.36 12.11 4.86
CA VAL A 39 6.87 13.49 4.69
C VAL A 39 7.30 14.39 5.84
N VAL A 40 7.12 13.94 7.08
CA VAL A 40 7.53 14.72 8.28
C VAL A 40 9.04 14.97 8.27
N ALA A 41 9.84 13.93 8.02
CA ALA A 41 11.29 14.05 7.94
C ALA A 41 11.71 15.01 6.81
N LEU A 42 11.07 14.96 5.65
CA LEU A 42 11.36 15.85 4.54
C LEU A 42 11.14 17.32 4.92
N VAL A 43 10.02 17.64 5.57
CA VAL A 43 9.73 19.01 6.03
C VAL A 43 10.80 19.51 7.01
N ILE A 44 11.18 18.68 7.99
CA ILE A 44 12.22 19.01 8.97
C ILE A 44 13.58 19.22 8.28
N GLY A 45 13.95 18.32 7.36
CA GLY A 45 15.21 18.39 6.63
C GLY A 45 15.30 19.64 5.75
N LEU A 46 14.22 19.99 5.04
CA LEU A 46 14.15 21.22 4.24
C LEU A 46 14.25 22.47 5.12
N TYR A 47 13.59 22.49 6.28
CA TYR A 47 13.70 23.60 7.23
C TYR A 47 15.14 23.75 7.76
N ALA A 48 15.81 22.65 8.10
CA ALA A 48 17.20 22.66 8.54
C ALA A 48 18.15 23.18 7.43
N LEU A 49 17.93 22.77 6.17
CA LEU A 49 18.69 23.30 5.03
C LEU A 49 18.45 24.80 4.85
N ALA A 50 17.21 25.26 4.95
CA ALA A 50 16.85 26.67 4.82
C ALA A 50 17.43 27.56 5.93
N THR A 51 17.66 26.99 7.11
CA THR A 51 18.25 27.68 8.28
C THR A 51 19.78 27.54 8.36
N GLY A 52 20.42 26.94 7.35
CA GLY A 52 21.88 26.85 7.24
C GLY A 52 22.51 25.62 7.89
N HIS A 53 21.71 24.70 8.43
CA HIS A 53 22.18 23.44 9.00
C HIS A 53 22.37 22.36 7.92
N LEU A 54 23.35 22.57 7.03
CA LEU A 54 23.55 21.73 5.83
C LEU A 54 23.74 20.24 6.15
N LEU A 55 24.65 19.90 7.07
CA LEU A 55 24.95 18.49 7.39
C LEU A 55 23.72 17.74 7.93
N VAL A 56 23.05 18.34 8.92
CA VAL A 56 21.86 17.74 9.55
C VAL A 56 20.72 17.68 8.55
N GLY A 57 20.46 18.77 7.82
CA GLY A 57 19.43 18.83 6.79
C GLY A 57 19.62 17.76 5.72
N SER A 58 20.84 17.59 5.19
CA SER A 58 21.14 16.56 4.19
C SER A 58 20.92 15.14 4.73
N MET A 59 21.34 14.84 5.97
CA MET A 59 21.12 13.53 6.59
C MET A 59 19.63 13.23 6.78
N VAL A 60 18.85 14.20 7.24
CA VAL A 60 17.41 14.04 7.46
C VAL A 60 16.66 13.88 6.13
N VAL A 61 17.04 14.64 5.09
CA VAL A 61 16.46 14.48 3.75
C VAL A 61 16.78 13.10 3.15
N LEU A 62 18.00 12.59 3.34
CA LEU A 62 18.37 11.24 2.91
C LEU A 62 17.54 10.18 3.63
N LEU A 63 17.34 10.32 4.95
CA LEU A 63 16.47 9.43 5.71
C LEU A 63 15.04 9.46 5.18
N ALA A 64 14.50 10.64 4.92
CA ALA A 64 13.17 10.82 4.34
C ALA A 64 13.05 10.10 2.98
N ALA A 65 14.06 10.23 2.11
CA ALA A 65 14.08 9.57 0.81
C ALA A 65 14.08 8.04 0.93
N VAL A 66 14.91 7.48 1.83
CA VAL A 66 14.97 6.03 2.07
C VAL A 66 13.65 5.52 2.64
N SER A 67 13.08 6.20 3.65
CA SER A 67 11.78 5.83 4.22
C SER A 67 10.66 5.90 3.19
N GLY A 68 10.64 6.94 2.35
CA GLY A 68 9.66 7.10 1.28
C GLY A 68 9.77 5.98 0.24
N ALA A 69 10.99 5.66 -0.19
CA ALA A 69 11.24 4.57 -1.13
C ALA A 69 10.82 3.21 -0.56
N ALA A 70 11.12 2.94 0.72
CA ALA A 70 10.69 1.73 1.40
C ALA A 70 9.15 1.62 1.47
N GLY A 71 8.45 2.74 1.74
CA GLY A 71 6.99 2.77 1.76
C GLY A 71 6.36 2.50 0.39
N VAL A 72 6.88 3.12 -0.66
CA VAL A 72 6.45 2.86 -2.04
C VAL A 72 6.69 1.40 -2.42
N ALA A 73 7.88 0.87 -2.09
CA ALA A 73 8.20 -0.53 -2.37
C ALA A 73 7.25 -1.50 -1.66
N TRP A 74 6.89 -1.21 -0.41
CA TRP A 74 5.91 -2.01 0.35
C TRP A 74 4.55 -2.02 -0.32
N LEU A 75 4.00 -0.83 -0.65
CA LEU A 75 2.70 -0.71 -1.30
C LEU A 75 2.67 -1.48 -2.62
N LEU A 76 3.71 -1.33 -3.46
CA LEU A 76 3.83 -2.05 -4.72
C LEU A 76 3.87 -3.58 -4.52
N GLN A 77 4.60 -4.07 -3.52
CA GLN A 77 4.63 -5.49 -3.22
C GLN A 77 3.27 -6.02 -2.77
N THR A 78 2.55 -5.27 -1.94
CA THR A 78 1.20 -5.63 -1.49
C THR A 78 0.23 -5.70 -2.67
N HIS A 79 0.22 -4.70 -3.56
CA HIS A 79 -0.59 -4.73 -4.78
C HIS A 79 -0.26 -5.90 -5.69
N ARG A 80 1.03 -6.24 -5.86
CA ARG A 80 1.46 -7.41 -6.64
C ARG A 80 0.97 -8.72 -6.04
N LYS A 81 0.98 -8.85 -4.70
CA LYS A 81 0.47 -10.04 -4.00
C LYS A 81 -1.02 -10.22 -4.20
N VAL A 82 -1.82 -9.15 -4.05
CA VAL A 82 -3.27 -9.17 -4.29
C VAL A 82 -3.56 -9.56 -5.74
N ARG A 83 -2.92 -8.89 -6.71
CA ARG A 83 -3.13 -9.20 -8.13
C ARG A 83 -2.73 -10.62 -8.51
N ALA A 84 -1.67 -11.17 -7.91
CA ALA A 84 -1.30 -12.56 -8.12
C ALA A 84 -2.30 -13.55 -7.50
N ALA A 85 -2.95 -13.17 -6.39
CA ALA A 85 -4.02 -13.98 -5.80
C ALA A 85 -5.27 -13.97 -6.67
N GLU A 86 -5.67 -12.80 -7.19
CA GLU A 86 -6.80 -12.64 -8.11
C GLU A 86 -6.62 -13.49 -9.37
N VAL A 87 -5.45 -13.41 -10.02
CA VAL A 87 -5.14 -14.20 -11.22
C VAL A 87 -5.18 -15.71 -10.93
N ARG A 88 -4.69 -16.16 -9.77
CA ARG A 88 -4.77 -17.58 -9.37
C ARG A 88 -6.21 -18.01 -9.11
N TRP A 89 -7.02 -17.17 -8.47
CA TRP A 89 -8.42 -17.47 -8.22
C TRP A 89 -9.21 -17.59 -9.53
N GLN A 90 -9.02 -16.65 -10.46
CA GLN A 90 -9.60 -16.67 -11.80
C GLN A 90 -9.22 -17.94 -12.57
N ALA A 91 -7.94 -18.33 -12.55
CA ALA A 91 -7.48 -19.56 -13.21
C ALA A 91 -8.11 -20.84 -12.65
N MET A 92 -8.47 -20.86 -11.36
CA MET A 92 -9.12 -22.01 -10.73
C MET A 92 -10.65 -22.04 -10.90
N HIS A 93 -11.28 -20.89 -11.20
CA HIS A 93 -12.74 -20.75 -11.33
C HIS A 93 -13.16 -20.30 -12.75
N SER A 94 -12.31 -20.53 -13.76
CA SER A 94 -12.56 -20.10 -15.15
C SER A 94 -13.78 -20.77 -15.80
N ASP A 95 -14.30 -21.86 -15.22
CA ASP A 95 -15.49 -22.56 -15.69
C ASP A 95 -16.81 -21.98 -15.14
N GLU A 96 -16.75 -21.02 -14.20
CA GLU A 96 -17.93 -20.34 -13.67
C GLU A 96 -18.28 -19.11 -14.52
N PRO A 97 -19.56 -18.90 -14.89
CA PRO A 97 -19.98 -17.71 -15.64
C PRO A 97 -19.60 -16.44 -14.88
N ALA A 98 -18.94 -15.50 -15.58
CA ALA A 98 -18.55 -14.22 -14.99
C ALA A 98 -19.78 -13.53 -14.37
N PRO A 99 -19.68 -13.02 -13.11
CA PRO A 99 -20.79 -12.30 -12.50
C PRO A 99 -21.15 -11.08 -13.36
N PRO A 100 -22.45 -10.75 -13.50
CA PRO A 100 -22.90 -9.66 -14.37
C PRO A 100 -22.26 -8.34 -13.94
N PRO A 101 -21.93 -7.44 -14.90
CA PRO A 101 -21.29 -6.17 -14.59
C PRO A 101 -22.16 -5.37 -13.62
N SER A 102 -21.64 -5.07 -12.43
CA SER A 102 -22.30 -4.17 -11.49
C SER A 102 -21.98 -2.72 -11.85
N SER A 103 -22.98 -1.97 -12.28
CA SER A 103 -22.95 -0.50 -12.42
C SER A 103 -22.96 0.22 -11.07
#